data_AF-A0A917J070-F1
#
_entry.id   AF-A0A917J070-F1
#
_cell.length_a   1.000
_cell.length_b   1.000
_cell.length_c   1.000
_cell.angle_alpha   90.00
_cell.angle_beta   90.00
_cell.angle_gamma   90.00
#
_symmetry.space_group_name_H-M   'P 1'
#
loop_
_entity.id
_entity.type
_entity.pdbx_description
1 polymer ?
#
loop_
_entity_poly.entity_id
_entity_poly.type
_entity_poly.pdbx_seq_one_letter_code
_entity_poly.pdbx_strand_id
1 'polypeptide(L)' 'MTDQAEDGGVLPLAPQREPAAEVGGEEACWMNRVCPECGALKETPAEKCWRCGSEGSSY' A
#
# COMPACT_ATOMS: atom_id res chain seq x y z
N MET A 1 -43.93 5.75 41.06
CA MET A 1 -44.09 6.77 40.00
C MET A 1 -42.73 7.47 39.92
N THR A 2 -41.79 7.12 39.05
CA THR A 2 -41.74 7.11 37.57
C THR A 2 -40.56 6.19 37.18
N ASP A 3 -40.75 5.18 36.33
CA ASP A 3 -40.36 5.20 34.90
C ASP A 3 -38.98 5.81 34.65
N GLN A 4 -37.96 4.97 34.51
CA GLN A 4 -36.79 5.26 33.67
C GLN A 4 -36.43 3.97 32.93
N ALA A 5 -37.13 3.81 31.83
CA ALA A 5 -36.77 2.89 30.76
C ALA A 5 -35.76 3.59 29.83
N GLU A 6 -34.86 2.77 29.28
CA GLU A 6 -34.22 2.95 27.97
C GLU A 6 -33.06 3.96 27.87
N ASP A 7 -31.83 3.45 28.02
CA ASP A 7 -30.74 3.84 27.11
C ASP A 7 -29.97 2.58 26.72
N GLY A 8 -30.65 1.73 25.94
CA GLY A 8 -29.98 0.72 25.14
C GLY A 8 -29.26 1.42 23.99
N GLY A 9 -28.11 2.03 24.30
CA GLY A 9 -27.26 2.70 23.34
C GLY A 9 -26.67 1.71 22.34
N VAL A 10 -27.44 1.35 21.32
CA VAL A 10 -26.91 0.73 20.11
C VAL A 10 -26.10 1.81 19.39
N LEU A 11 -24.78 1.78 19.58
CA LEU A 11 -23.88 2.46 18.66
C LEU A 11 -24.29 2.04 17.23
N PRO A 12 -24.47 2.98 16.29
CA PRO A 12 -24.66 2.60 14.90
C PRO A 12 -23.45 1.75 14.52
N LEU A 13 -23.72 0.54 14.01
CA LEU A 13 -22.71 -0.31 13.41
C LEU A 13 -21.96 0.58 12.42
N ALA A 14 -20.68 0.86 12.68
CA ALA A 14 -19.84 1.58 11.74
C ALA A 14 -20.04 0.90 10.36
N PRO A 15 -20.09 1.66 9.25
CA PRO A 15 -20.27 1.06 7.94
C PRO A 15 -19.23 -0.04 7.80
N GLN A 16 -19.73 -1.28 7.71
CA GLN A 16 -18.88 -2.46 7.59
C GLN A 16 -18.01 -2.18 6.39
N ARG A 17 -16.69 -2.10 6.59
CA ARG A 17 -15.74 -1.87 5.51
C ARG A 17 -16.00 -2.96 4.48
N GLU A 18 -16.70 -2.60 3.41
CA GLU A 18 -16.80 -3.38 2.20
C GLU A 18 -15.37 -3.84 1.91
N PRO A 19 -15.11 -5.13 1.63
CA PRO A 19 -13.76 -5.52 1.26
C PRO A 19 -13.44 -4.66 0.06
N ALA A 20 -12.59 -3.65 0.28
CA ALA A 20 -12.10 -2.78 -0.76
C ALA A 20 -11.48 -3.78 -1.71
N ALA A 21 -12.17 -3.99 -2.84
CA ALA A 21 -11.76 -4.93 -3.87
C ALA A 21 -10.25 -4.78 -3.97
N GLU A 22 -9.55 -5.90 -3.87
CA GLU A 22 -8.11 -6.11 -3.90
C GLU A 22 -7.42 -5.45 -5.10
N VAL A 23 -7.52 -4.13 -5.15
CA VAL A 23 -6.80 -3.24 -6.03
C VAL A 23 -5.60 -2.86 -5.20
N GLY A 24 -4.61 -3.76 -5.18
CA GLY A 24 -3.23 -3.32 -5.07
C GLY A 24 -3.02 -2.33 -6.21
N GLY A 25 -3.27 -1.05 -5.92
CA GLY A 25 -3.17 0.04 -6.88
C GLY A 25 -1.79 -0.01 -7.50
N GLU A 26 -1.76 0.00 -8.83
CA GLU A 26 -0.62 0.13 -9.73
C GLU A 26 0.72 -0.03 -9.01
N GLU A 27 1.42 -1.16 -9.21
CA GLU A 27 2.79 -1.40 -8.74
C GLU A 27 3.51 -0.06 -8.61
N ALA A 28 3.72 0.38 -7.36
CA ALA A 28 3.86 1.80 -7.11
C ALA A 28 4.94 2.32 -8.05
N CYS A 29 4.63 3.31 -8.91
CA CYS A 29 5.43 3.60 -10.12
C CYS A 29 6.93 3.88 -9.83
N TRP A 30 7.27 4.04 -8.55
CA TRP A 30 8.62 4.08 -7.99
C TRP A 30 9.33 2.73 -7.82
N MET A 31 8.65 1.59 -7.74
CA MET A 31 9.22 0.26 -7.56
C MET A 31 10.00 -0.20 -8.80
N ASN A 32 9.54 0.15 -10.00
CA ASN A 32 10.32 0.02 -11.24
C ASN A 32 11.57 0.93 -11.28
N ARG A 33 11.69 1.90 -10.36
CA ARG A 33 12.87 2.76 -10.22
C ARG A 33 13.82 2.28 -9.13
N VAL A 34 13.46 1.27 -8.35
CA VAL A 34 14.34 0.71 -7.31
C VAL A 34 15.14 -0.44 -7.91
N CYS A 35 16.44 -0.45 -7.69
CA CYS A 35 17.29 -1.57 -8.08
C CYS A 35 16.90 -2.82 -7.25
N PRO A 36 16.54 -3.96 -7.88
CA PRO A 36 16.12 -5.16 -7.16
C PRO A 36 17.25 -5.82 -6.37
N GLU A 37 18.51 -5.55 -6.74
CA GLU A 37 19.69 -6.15 -6.14
C GLU A 37 20.12 -5.44 -4.85
N CYS A 38 20.01 -4.10 -4.80
CA CYS A 38 20.56 -3.30 -3.69
C CYS A 38 19.61 -2.24 -3.10
N GLY A 39 18.40 -2.08 -3.64
CA GLY A 39 17.42 -1.11 -3.16
C GLY A 39 17.71 0.36 -3.52
N ALA A 40 18.73 0.63 -4.36
CA ALA A 40 19.02 2.00 -4.77
C ALA A 40 17.93 2.57 -5.68
N LEU A 41 17.50 3.80 -5.41
CA LEU A 41 16.60 4.53 -6.30
C LEU A 41 17.38 5.05 -7.52
N LYS A 42 16.86 4.79 -8.71
CA LYS A 42 17.36 5.31 -9.98
C LYS A 42 16.64 6.63 -10.28
N GLU A 43 17.39 7.74 -10.27
CA GLU A 43 16.87 9.04 -10.73
C GLU A 43 16.81 9.11 -12.26
N THR A 44 17.72 8.39 -12.94
CA THR A 44 17.79 8.28 -14.40
C THR A 44 17.79 6.82 -14.85
N PRO A 45 17.17 6.50 -16.00
CA PRO A 45 17.26 5.15 -16.57
C PRO A 45 18.70 4.90 -17.05
N ALA A 46 19.40 4.00 -16.37
CA ALA A 46 20.73 3.55 -16.74
C ALA A 46 20.74 2.02 -16.85
N GLU A 47 21.50 1.49 -17.81
CA GLU A 47 21.69 0.05 -18.03
C GLU A 47 22.32 -0.62 -16.80
N LYS A 48 23.11 0.10 -16.00
CA LYS A 48 23.75 -0.40 -14.78
C LYS A 48 23.31 0.42 -13.58
N CYS A 49 23.13 -0.25 -12.44
CA CYS A 49 22.89 0.44 -11.18
C CYS A 49 24.13 1.27 -10.80
N TRP A 50 23.95 2.56 -10.56
CA TRP A 50 25.04 3.46 -10.13
C TRP A 50 25.66 3.06 -8.78
N ARG A 51 24.92 2.33 -7.93
CA ARG A 51 25.37 1.93 -6.59
C ARG A 51 26.08 0.57 -6.58
N CYS A 52 25.50 -0.46 -7.20
CA CYS A 52 26.01 -1.83 -7.13
C CYS A 52 26.55 -2.37 -8.46
N GLY A 53 26.34 -1.67 -9.58
CA GLY A 53 26.83 -2.08 -10.90
C GLY A 53 25.97 -3.13 -11.62
N SER A 54 24.92 -3.67 -11.00
CA SER A 54 24.08 -4.70 -11.61
C SER A 54 23.28 -4.18 -12.82
N GLU A 55 23.16 -5.02 -13.85
CA GLU A 55 22.54 -4.67 -15.15
C GLU A 55 21.00 -4.74 -15.17
N GLY A 56 20.37 -5.17 -14.06
CA GLY A 56 18.90 -5.20 -13.92
C GLY A 56 18.26 -6.31 -14.75
N SER A 57 17.98 -7.44 -14.10
CA SER A 57 17.18 -8.58 -14.57
C SER A 57 17.32 -8.97 -16.03
N SER A 58 18.21 -9.92 -16.28
CA SER A 58 18.15 -10.83 -17.43
C SER A 58 16.92 -11.72 -17.31
N TYR A 59 15.77 -11.25 -17.77
CA TYR A 59 14.61 -12.10 -18.11
C TYR A 59 13.91 -11.55 -19.36
#